data_AF-A0A8K0P3R6-F1
#
_entry.id   AF-A0A8K0P3R6-F1
#
_cell.length_a   1.000
_cell.length_b   1.000
_cell.length_c   1.000
_cell.angle_alpha   90.00
_cell.angle_beta   90.00
_cell.angle_gamma   90.00
#
_symmetry.space_group_name_H-M   'P 1'
#
loop_
_entity.id
_entity.type
_entity.pdbx_description
1 polymer ?
#
loop_
_entity_poly.entity_id
_entity_poly.type
_entity_poly.pdbx_seq_one_letter_code
_entity_poly.pdbx_strand_id
1 'polypeptide(L)'
;MLLMIDSLESCVMRTTKILNVCYYTLFVHWLSKGNCIRLFYNLFDTVAQFFEEKDAFLSYNLKEIRSDVAFWSELFAKFNEMNLQLQGSDKNLIKAKSVVTVFISKLLLFKRNIGRRELYQFPFLLKLDEQAGIGDDDLRVFCDHLATLHKNMMQRFEDLLLLEIPDWVINPFVIKEVGILEEELIGIQNDVELKPKFKINYQEFWLQMEVSDHYPALWMVVKKLHLAFPTSYLVERGFSAVIQLISKQRNRLQVCECGDLRLLLSDIKPDVGKLVSGHQAHPSH
;
A
#
# COMPACT_ATOMS: atom_id res chain seq x y z
N MET A 1 2.08 -3.64 -6.32
CA MET A 1 1.69 -4.72 -5.39
C MET A 1 2.32 -6.06 -5.77
N LEU A 2 2.39 -6.38 -7.07
CA LEU A 2 3.15 -7.53 -7.60
C LEU A 2 4.62 -7.59 -7.13
N LEU A 3 5.24 -6.43 -6.88
CA LEU A 3 6.65 -6.35 -6.48
C LEU A 3 6.92 -6.66 -4.99
N MET A 4 5.91 -6.80 -4.13
CA MET A 4 6.08 -7.19 -2.73
C MET A 4 6.09 -8.73 -2.53
N ILE A 5 5.74 -9.47 -3.59
CA ILE A 5 5.53 -10.91 -3.57
C ILE A 5 6.86 -11.66 -3.35
N ASP A 6 7.90 -11.37 -4.14
CA ASP A 6 9.15 -12.16 -4.13
C ASP A 6 9.97 -12.03 -2.83
N SER A 7 9.93 -10.84 -2.22
CA SER A 7 10.76 -10.49 -1.05
C SER A 7 10.29 -11.19 0.23
N LEU A 8 8.97 -11.33 0.38
CA LEU A 8 8.33 -12.09 1.45
C LEU A 8 8.24 -13.58 1.11
N GLU A 9 8.05 -13.98 -0.15
CA GLU A 9 8.14 -15.39 -0.55
C GLU A 9 9.49 -16.00 -0.16
N SER A 10 10.60 -15.30 -0.41
CA SER A 10 11.93 -15.76 0.00
C SER A 10 12.08 -15.91 1.54
N CYS A 11 11.41 -15.05 2.31
CA CYS A 11 11.50 -15.03 3.77
C CYS A 11 10.51 -15.98 4.46
N VAL A 12 9.30 -16.15 3.90
CA VAL A 12 8.18 -16.94 4.43
C VAL A 12 8.26 -18.41 4.01
N MET A 13 8.68 -18.68 2.76
CA MET A 13 8.74 -20.04 2.22
C MET A 13 9.92 -20.86 2.77
N ARG A 14 10.91 -20.22 3.43
CA ARG A 14 12.06 -20.90 4.03
C ARG A 14 11.82 -21.42 5.44
N THR A 15 10.87 -20.88 6.21
CA THR A 15 10.79 -21.13 7.65
C THR A 15 9.52 -21.83 8.14
N THR A 16 8.43 -21.90 7.37
CA THR A 16 7.16 -22.43 7.92
C THR A 16 6.39 -23.31 6.93
N LYS A 17 6.39 -24.63 7.19
CA LYS A 17 5.64 -25.65 6.40
C LYS A 17 4.13 -25.37 6.33
N ILE A 18 3.58 -24.59 7.26
CA ILE A 18 2.13 -24.35 7.41
C ILE A 18 1.63 -23.15 6.58
N LEU A 19 2.51 -22.24 6.16
CA LEU A 19 2.11 -21.15 5.25
C LEU A 19 1.75 -21.64 3.85
N ASN A 20 2.17 -22.86 3.46
CA ASN A 20 1.79 -23.48 2.19
C ASN A 20 0.27 -23.71 2.08
N VAL A 21 -0.43 -24.09 3.15
CA VAL A 21 -1.87 -24.41 3.06
C VAL A 21 -2.70 -23.16 2.80
N CYS A 22 -2.37 -22.03 3.42
CA CYS A 22 -2.99 -20.74 3.11
C CYS A 22 -2.50 -20.13 1.77
N TYR A 23 -1.31 -20.53 1.30
CA TYR A 23 -0.72 -20.03 0.06
C TYR A 23 -1.43 -20.57 -1.19
N TYR A 24 -1.77 -21.87 -1.21
CA TYR A 24 -2.29 -22.52 -2.41
C TYR A 24 -3.77 -22.25 -2.71
N THR A 25 -4.57 -21.80 -1.74
CA THR A 25 -6.03 -21.65 -1.92
C THR A 25 -6.50 -20.26 -2.34
N LEU A 26 -5.68 -19.21 -2.24
CA LEU A 26 -6.13 -17.82 -2.50
C LEU A 26 -5.22 -17.11 -3.51
N PHE A 27 -5.56 -17.28 -4.79
CA PHE A 27 -5.02 -16.53 -5.93
C PHE A 27 -5.40 -15.03 -5.94
N VAL A 28 -5.66 -14.42 -4.78
CA VAL A 28 -6.24 -13.08 -4.70
C VAL A 28 -5.50 -12.26 -3.66
N HIS A 29 -4.78 -11.22 -4.11
CA HIS A 29 -4.29 -10.02 -3.42
C HIS A 29 -3.81 -10.12 -1.95
N TRP A 30 -2.63 -9.57 -1.63
CA TRP A 30 -1.99 -9.59 -0.28
C TRP A 30 -2.92 -9.19 0.88
N LEU A 31 -3.82 -8.23 0.68
CA LEU A 31 -4.84 -7.85 1.67
C LEU A 31 -5.66 -9.08 2.12
N SER A 32 -6.03 -9.96 1.19
CA SER A 32 -6.73 -11.21 1.48
C SER A 32 -5.85 -12.17 2.28
N LYS A 33 -4.56 -12.33 1.95
CA LYS A 33 -3.65 -13.24 2.67
C LYS A 33 -3.49 -12.82 4.14
N GLY A 34 -3.22 -11.54 4.40
CA GLY A 34 -3.13 -11.03 5.77
C GLY A 34 -4.45 -11.15 6.54
N ASN A 35 -5.58 -10.90 5.87
CA ASN A 35 -6.89 -11.07 6.48
C ASN A 35 -7.21 -12.55 6.79
N CYS A 36 -6.79 -13.48 5.95
CA CYS A 36 -6.97 -14.92 6.17
C CYS A 36 -6.16 -15.41 7.36
N ILE A 37 -4.88 -15.03 7.48
CA ILE A 37 -4.05 -15.41 8.65
C ILE A 37 -4.64 -14.80 9.93
N ARG A 38 -5.10 -13.54 9.87
CA ARG A 38 -5.75 -12.91 11.03
C ARG A 38 -7.05 -13.61 11.43
N LEU A 39 -7.88 -13.99 10.45
CA LEU A 39 -9.09 -14.75 10.71
C LEU A 39 -8.75 -16.12 11.31
N PHE A 40 -7.75 -16.80 10.77
CA PHE A 40 -7.27 -18.08 11.29
C PHE A 40 -6.82 -17.95 12.74
N TYR A 41 -6.03 -16.93 13.07
CA TYR A 41 -5.61 -16.69 14.46
C TYR A 41 -6.79 -16.40 15.40
N ASN A 42 -7.79 -15.62 14.94
CA ASN A 42 -8.99 -15.36 15.74
C ASN A 42 -9.83 -16.62 16.00
N LEU A 43 -9.75 -17.61 15.10
CA LEU A 43 -10.44 -18.91 15.22
C LEU A 43 -9.52 -20.01 15.77
N PHE A 44 -8.31 -19.67 16.23
CA PHE A 44 -7.27 -20.65 16.51
C PHE A 44 -7.72 -21.68 17.56
N ASP A 45 -8.33 -21.24 18.65
CA ASP A 45 -8.81 -22.12 19.71
C ASP A 45 -9.88 -23.10 19.21
N THR A 46 -10.81 -22.61 18.38
CA THR A 46 -11.84 -23.45 17.74
C THR A 46 -11.23 -24.48 16.79
N VAL A 47 -10.24 -24.08 16.00
CA VAL A 47 -9.54 -25.00 15.07
C VAL A 47 -8.73 -26.03 15.84
N ALA A 48 -8.04 -25.63 16.91
CA ALA A 48 -7.28 -26.53 17.76
C ALA A 48 -8.18 -27.56 18.46
N GLN A 49 -9.35 -27.14 18.94
CA GLN A 49 -10.36 -28.03 19.51
C GLN A 49 -10.91 -29.02 18.47
N PHE A 50 -11.24 -28.53 17.27
CA PHE A 50 -11.70 -29.39 16.18
C PHE A 50 -10.67 -30.46 15.81
N PHE A 51 -9.39 -30.11 15.76
CA PHE A 51 -8.33 -31.10 15.53
C PHE A 51 -8.19 -32.05 16.71
N GLU A 52 -8.36 -31.61 17.95
CA GLU A 52 -8.26 -32.50 19.11
C GLU A 52 -9.31 -33.62 19.07
N GLU A 53 -10.49 -33.34 18.55
CA GLU A 53 -11.56 -34.34 18.33
C GLU A 53 -11.26 -35.33 17.19
N LYS A 54 -10.38 -34.99 16.24
CA LYS A 54 -10.11 -35.78 15.04
C LYS A 54 -8.74 -36.46 15.04
N ASP A 55 -7.72 -35.75 15.49
CA ASP A 55 -6.32 -36.13 15.54
C ASP A 55 -5.56 -35.26 16.57
N ALA A 56 -5.26 -35.85 17.72
CA ALA A 56 -4.53 -35.19 18.80
C ALA A 56 -3.13 -34.72 18.38
N PHE A 57 -2.45 -35.43 17.46
CA PHE A 57 -1.13 -35.05 16.97
C PHE A 57 -1.19 -33.79 16.11
N LEU A 58 -2.23 -33.64 15.29
CA LEU A 58 -2.46 -32.39 14.54
C LEU A 58 -2.77 -31.21 15.47
N SER A 59 -3.58 -31.41 16.51
CA SER A 59 -3.86 -30.37 17.50
C SER A 59 -2.60 -29.96 18.26
N TYR A 60 -1.77 -30.92 18.67
CA TYR A 60 -0.47 -30.66 19.30
C TYR A 60 0.42 -29.79 18.39
N ASN A 61 0.65 -30.23 17.15
CA ASN A 61 1.50 -29.49 16.20
C ASN A 61 0.95 -28.09 15.90
N LEU A 62 -0.38 -27.92 15.86
CA LEU A 62 -0.98 -26.61 15.68
C LEU A 62 -0.69 -25.72 16.90
N LYS A 63 -0.88 -26.20 18.12
CA LYS A 63 -0.63 -25.44 19.36
C LYS A 63 0.83 -24.96 19.45
N GLU A 64 1.80 -25.78 19.01
CA GLU A 64 3.23 -25.42 18.99
C GLU A 64 3.53 -24.18 18.12
N ILE A 65 2.81 -23.97 17.03
CA ILE A 65 3.05 -22.83 16.12
C ILE A 65 2.19 -21.59 16.43
N ARG A 66 1.55 -21.54 17.61
CA ARG A 66 0.61 -20.46 17.93
C ARG A 66 1.27 -19.08 17.95
N SER A 67 2.48 -19.00 18.51
CA SER A 67 3.30 -17.78 18.56
C SER A 67 3.66 -17.32 17.15
N ASP A 68 4.07 -18.22 16.26
CA ASP A 68 4.35 -17.92 14.86
C ASP A 68 3.14 -17.33 14.14
N VAL A 69 1.97 -17.96 14.28
CA VAL A 69 0.74 -17.51 13.61
C VAL A 69 0.32 -16.12 14.11
N ALA A 70 0.47 -15.86 15.43
CA ALA A 70 0.24 -14.54 16.01
C ALA A 70 1.17 -13.49 15.39
N PHE A 71 2.49 -13.76 15.40
CA PHE A 71 3.50 -12.88 14.84
C PHE A 71 3.22 -12.53 13.38
N TRP A 72 2.98 -13.55 12.54
CA TRP A 72 2.70 -13.37 11.12
C TRP A 72 1.39 -12.60 10.92
N SER A 73 0.31 -12.95 11.61
CA SER A 73 -0.96 -12.21 11.52
C SER A 73 -0.77 -10.71 11.72
N GLU A 74 -0.04 -10.31 12.76
CA GLU A 74 0.18 -8.91 13.10
C GLU A 74 1.17 -8.21 12.16
N LEU A 75 2.23 -8.91 11.72
CA LEU A 75 3.16 -8.37 10.73
C LEU A 75 2.47 -8.12 9.39
N PHE A 76 1.63 -9.05 8.93
CA PHE A 76 0.83 -8.90 7.72
C PHE A 76 -0.17 -7.74 7.84
N ALA A 77 -0.76 -7.52 9.02
CA ALA A 77 -1.62 -6.36 9.26
C ALA A 77 -0.86 -5.04 9.08
N LYS A 78 0.41 -4.96 9.51
CA LYS A 78 1.26 -3.77 9.31
C LYS A 78 1.62 -3.56 7.84
N PHE A 79 1.86 -4.64 7.09
CA PHE A 79 1.99 -4.56 5.63
C PHE A 79 0.72 -4.05 4.96
N ASN A 80 -0.44 -4.51 5.41
CA ASN A 80 -1.72 -4.05 4.90
C ASN A 80 -1.91 -2.54 5.14
N GLU A 81 -1.55 -2.05 6.33
CA GLU A 81 -1.58 -0.63 6.65
C GLU A 81 -0.68 0.19 5.71
N MET A 82 0.56 -0.23 5.51
CA MET A 82 1.48 0.41 4.55
C MET A 82 0.91 0.37 3.12
N ASN A 83 0.40 -0.79 2.69
CA ASN A 83 -0.20 -0.95 1.36
C ASN A 83 -1.37 0.01 1.14
N LEU A 84 -2.26 0.17 2.13
CA LEU A 84 -3.38 1.11 2.05
C LEU A 84 -2.89 2.56 1.90
N GLN A 85 -1.80 2.94 2.58
CA GLN A 85 -1.21 4.27 2.42
C GLN A 85 -0.59 4.52 1.03
N LEU A 86 -0.21 3.45 0.32
CA LEU A 86 0.31 3.49 -1.06
C LEU A 86 -0.79 3.38 -2.13
N GLN A 87 -2.03 3.14 -1.73
CA GLN A 87 -3.21 3.11 -2.61
C GLN A 87 -3.89 4.48 -2.65
N GLY A 88 -4.56 4.77 -3.76
CA GLY A 88 -5.23 6.05 -4.00
C GLY A 88 -4.77 6.70 -5.29
N SER A 89 -5.60 7.59 -5.83
CA SER A 89 -5.31 8.39 -7.02
C SER A 89 -4.36 9.57 -6.76
N ASP A 90 -4.18 9.96 -5.49
CA ASP A 90 -3.36 11.10 -5.08
C ASP A 90 -1.88 10.74 -4.77
N LYS A 91 -1.49 9.48 -5.01
CA LYS A 91 -0.17 8.94 -4.65
C LYS A 91 0.86 9.18 -5.76
N ASN A 92 1.98 9.77 -5.38
CA ASN A 92 3.15 10.01 -6.23
C ASN A 92 4.41 9.38 -5.61
N LEU A 93 5.54 9.46 -6.31
CA LEU A 93 6.80 8.87 -5.84
C LEU A 93 7.29 9.48 -4.52
N ILE A 94 7.03 10.77 -4.30
CA ILE A 94 7.40 11.48 -3.06
C ILE A 94 6.68 10.87 -1.86
N LYS A 95 5.35 10.75 -1.93
CA LYS A 95 4.52 10.12 -0.89
C LYS A 95 4.91 8.65 -0.70
N ALA A 96 5.15 7.92 -1.79
CA ALA A 96 5.54 6.52 -1.73
C ALA A 96 6.88 6.32 -1.03
N LYS A 97 7.89 7.13 -1.35
CA LYS A 97 9.19 7.13 -0.67
C LYS A 97 9.00 7.32 0.83
N SER A 98 8.24 8.33 1.25
CA SER A 98 7.97 8.58 2.67
C SER A 98 7.34 7.37 3.37
N VAL A 99 6.29 6.77 2.77
CA VAL A 99 5.59 5.63 3.37
C VAL A 99 6.50 4.41 3.51
N VAL A 100 7.27 4.10 2.46
CA VAL A 100 8.22 2.97 2.45
C VAL A 100 9.34 3.20 3.46
N THR A 101 9.95 4.38 3.50
CA THR A 101 11.01 4.73 4.47
C THR A 101 10.52 4.60 5.91
N VAL A 102 9.31 5.08 6.22
CA VAL A 102 8.70 4.93 7.54
C VAL A 102 8.53 3.45 7.90
N PHE A 103 8.00 2.63 6.99
CA PHE A 103 7.79 1.22 7.24
C PHE A 103 9.11 0.46 7.47
N ILE A 104 10.12 0.69 6.64
CA ILE A 104 11.46 0.11 6.82
C ILE A 104 12.04 0.49 8.19
N SER A 105 11.94 1.75 8.58
CA SER A 105 12.40 2.22 9.89
C SER A 105 11.64 1.55 11.05
N LYS A 106 10.32 1.35 10.89
CA LYS A 106 9.49 0.60 11.85
C LYS A 106 9.95 -0.85 12.01
N LEU A 107 10.46 -1.53 10.98
CA LEU A 107 10.97 -2.90 11.10
C LEU A 107 12.15 -3.00 12.08
N LEU A 108 13.07 -2.02 12.06
CA LEU A 108 14.17 -1.96 13.04
C LEU A 108 13.66 -1.72 14.46
N LEU A 109 12.67 -0.83 14.60
CA LEU A 109 12.01 -0.58 15.88
C LEU A 109 11.36 -1.86 16.42
N PHE A 110 10.59 -2.59 15.59
CA PHE A 110 9.95 -3.84 15.98
C PHE A 110 10.98 -4.88 16.41
N LYS A 111 12.06 -5.05 15.65
CA LYS A 111 13.14 -5.98 16.01
C LYS A 111 13.74 -5.63 17.38
N ARG A 112 14.08 -4.35 17.59
CA ARG A 112 14.66 -3.89 18.87
C ARG A 112 13.73 -4.16 20.04
N ASN A 113 12.44 -3.89 19.87
CA ASN A 113 11.46 -4.02 20.93
C ASN A 113 11.16 -5.50 21.24
N ILE A 114 10.96 -6.34 20.22
CA ILE A 114 10.80 -7.79 20.42
C ILE A 114 12.02 -8.38 21.11
N GLY A 115 13.24 -7.97 20.73
CA GLY A 115 14.48 -8.42 21.39
C GLY A 115 14.62 -7.97 22.85
N ARG A 116 13.84 -6.98 23.30
CA ARG A 116 13.71 -6.54 24.70
C ARG A 116 12.46 -7.11 25.39
N ARG A 117 11.72 -7.98 24.70
CA ARG A 117 10.40 -8.49 25.12
C ARG A 117 9.37 -7.38 25.35
N GLU A 118 9.52 -6.25 24.67
CA GLU A 118 8.58 -5.14 24.65
C GLU A 118 7.55 -5.34 23.52
N LEU A 119 6.47 -6.07 23.78
CA LEU A 119 5.55 -6.57 22.73
C LEU A 119 4.35 -5.66 22.43
N TYR A 120 4.32 -4.40 22.88
CA TYR A 120 3.15 -3.52 22.75
C TYR A 120 2.71 -3.22 21.31
N GLN A 121 3.60 -3.34 20.32
CA GLN A 121 3.21 -3.24 18.90
C GLN A 121 2.59 -4.53 18.33
N PHE A 122 2.64 -5.62 19.09
CA PHE A 122 2.14 -6.95 18.73
C PHE A 122 1.18 -7.44 19.83
N PRO A 123 -0.04 -6.85 19.96
CA PRO A 123 -1.05 -7.27 20.92
C PRO A 123 -1.31 -8.78 21.04
N PHE A 124 -1.28 -9.54 19.94
CA PHE A 124 -1.48 -10.98 19.99
C PHE A 124 -0.29 -11.68 20.65
N LEU A 125 0.94 -11.30 20.28
CA LEU A 125 2.13 -11.82 20.96
C LEU A 125 2.19 -11.41 22.42
N LEU A 126 1.89 -10.15 22.75
CA LEU A 126 1.83 -9.67 24.13
C LEU A 126 0.89 -10.52 24.98
N LYS A 127 -0.32 -10.78 24.47
CA LYS A 127 -1.31 -11.61 25.16
C LYS A 127 -0.83 -13.05 25.37
N LEU A 128 -0.15 -13.65 24.38
CA LEU A 128 0.41 -14.99 24.53
C LEU A 128 1.54 -15.03 25.56
N ASP A 129 2.39 -14.00 25.54
CA ASP A 129 3.52 -13.88 26.45
C ASP A 129 3.06 -13.71 27.91
N GLU A 130 2.00 -12.95 28.15
CA GLU A 130 1.37 -12.78 29.47
C GLU A 130 0.68 -14.07 29.97
N GLN A 131 0.15 -14.91 29.05
CA GLN A 131 -0.62 -16.11 29.41
C GLN A 131 0.24 -17.35 29.63
N ALA A 132 1.19 -17.59 28.74
CA ALA A 132 1.98 -18.82 28.71
C ALA A 132 3.50 -18.58 28.67
N GLY A 133 3.92 -17.34 28.40
CA GLY A 133 5.30 -17.02 28.06
C GLY A 133 5.65 -17.48 26.64
N ILE A 134 6.31 -16.63 25.88
CA ILE A 134 6.93 -17.00 24.61
C ILE A 134 8.38 -17.37 24.89
N GLY A 135 8.86 -18.49 24.32
CA GLY A 135 10.24 -18.91 24.46
C GLY A 135 11.22 -17.89 23.84
N ASP A 136 12.38 -17.71 24.47
CA ASP A 136 13.40 -16.78 23.97
C ASP A 136 13.90 -17.14 22.55
N ASP A 137 13.90 -18.44 22.21
CA ASP A 137 14.24 -18.93 20.88
C ASP A 137 13.24 -18.44 19.82
N ASP A 138 11.93 -18.45 20.11
CA ASP A 138 10.89 -17.92 19.21
C ASP A 138 11.07 -16.41 19.00
N LEU A 139 11.30 -15.66 20.09
CA LEU A 139 11.55 -14.21 20.01
C LEU A 139 12.78 -13.89 19.16
N ARG A 140 13.83 -14.73 19.25
CA ARG A 140 15.02 -14.63 18.42
C ARG A 140 14.71 -14.90 16.95
N VAL A 141 13.92 -15.92 16.65
CA VAL A 141 13.45 -16.22 15.29
C VAL A 141 12.64 -15.04 14.71
N PHE A 142 11.75 -14.42 15.49
CA PHE A 142 11.02 -13.23 15.06
C PHE A 142 11.95 -12.04 14.77
N CYS A 143 12.98 -11.84 15.59
CA CYS A 143 14.00 -10.81 15.36
C CYS A 143 14.78 -11.05 14.06
N ASP A 144 15.11 -12.31 13.76
CA ASP A 144 15.82 -12.70 12.54
C ASP A 144 14.94 -12.54 11.28
N HIS A 145 13.65 -12.87 11.38
CA HIS A 145 12.68 -12.58 10.33
C HIS A 145 12.57 -11.07 10.05
N LEU A 146 12.46 -10.23 11.08
CA LEU A 146 12.41 -8.78 10.91
C LEU A 146 13.71 -8.21 10.34
N ALA A 147 14.87 -8.74 10.72
CA ALA A 147 16.16 -8.34 10.17
C ALA A 147 16.29 -8.68 8.68
N THR A 148 15.88 -9.90 8.31
CA THR A 148 15.88 -10.37 6.92
C THR A 148 14.91 -9.55 6.08
N LEU A 149 13.72 -9.31 6.59
CA LEU A 149 12.71 -8.50 5.94
C LEU A 149 13.18 -7.07 5.71
N HIS A 150 13.79 -6.44 6.72
CA HIS A 150 14.38 -5.12 6.59
C HIS A 150 15.41 -5.07 5.45
N LYS A 151 16.34 -6.03 5.41
CA LYS A 151 17.34 -6.12 4.34
C LYS A 151 16.69 -6.26 2.97
N ASN A 152 15.71 -7.16 2.83
CA ASN A 152 15.07 -7.37 1.54
C ASN A 152 14.24 -6.15 1.11
N MET A 153 13.62 -5.42 2.03
CA MET A 153 12.90 -4.18 1.72
C MET A 153 13.86 -3.06 1.31
N MET A 154 14.99 -2.91 1.99
CA MET A 154 16.05 -1.96 1.59
C MET A 154 16.55 -2.24 0.18
N GLN A 155 16.82 -3.51 -0.15
CA GLN A 155 17.25 -3.91 -1.49
C GLN A 155 16.15 -3.72 -2.53
N ARG A 156 14.90 -4.06 -2.21
CA ARG A 156 13.78 -3.99 -3.16
C ARG A 156 13.38 -2.57 -3.53
N PHE A 157 13.53 -1.64 -2.60
CA PHE A 157 13.18 -0.23 -2.78
C PHE A 157 14.41 0.67 -2.86
N GLU A 158 15.58 0.13 -3.18
CA GLU A 158 16.84 0.88 -3.23
C GLU A 158 16.73 2.10 -4.16
N ASP A 159 16.17 1.92 -5.34
CA ASP A 159 15.89 2.97 -6.32
C ASP A 159 15.01 4.10 -5.75
N LEU A 160 13.93 3.75 -5.07
CA LEU A 160 13.03 4.72 -4.42
C LEU A 160 13.70 5.42 -3.23
N LEU A 161 14.51 4.69 -2.45
CA LEU A 161 15.24 5.22 -1.30
C LEU A 161 16.39 6.14 -1.72
N LEU A 162 17.04 5.87 -2.85
CA LEU A 162 18.08 6.71 -3.43
C LEU A 162 17.51 7.88 -4.25
N LEU A 163 16.22 7.88 -4.59
CA LEU A 163 15.57 8.95 -5.35
C LEU A 163 15.76 10.32 -4.66
N GLU A 164 16.61 11.17 -5.24
CA GLU A 164 16.76 12.54 -4.76
C GLU A 164 15.52 13.36 -5.10
N ILE A 165 14.94 13.99 -4.09
CA ILE A 165 13.79 14.88 -4.24
C ILE A 165 14.29 16.26 -3.85
N PRO A 166 14.51 17.16 -4.83
CA PRO A 166 14.92 18.52 -4.53
C PRO A 166 13.90 19.19 -3.62
N ASP A 167 14.35 19.85 -2.57
CA ASP A 167 13.44 20.41 -1.56
C ASP A 167 12.50 21.48 -2.15
N TRP A 168 12.92 22.16 -3.22
CA TRP A 168 12.08 23.13 -3.93
C TRP A 168 10.85 22.49 -4.60
N VAL A 169 10.87 21.18 -4.88
CA VAL A 169 9.69 20.45 -5.38
C VAL A 169 8.59 20.42 -4.31
N ILE A 170 8.97 20.37 -3.03
CA ILE A 170 8.02 20.43 -1.92
C ILE A 170 7.64 21.88 -1.64
N ASN A 171 8.62 22.77 -1.62
CA ASN A 171 8.40 24.20 -1.38
C ASN A 171 9.36 25.07 -2.20
N PRO A 172 8.92 25.60 -3.35
CA PRO A 172 9.81 26.36 -4.23
C PRO A 172 10.21 27.72 -3.64
N PHE A 173 9.56 28.20 -2.57
CA PHE A 173 9.74 29.56 -2.03
C PHE A 173 10.77 29.69 -0.90
N VAL A 174 11.38 28.60 -0.44
CA VAL A 174 12.21 28.59 0.79
C VAL A 174 13.71 28.41 0.52
N ILE A 175 14.12 28.11 -0.71
CA ILE A 175 15.42 27.46 -0.96
C ILE A 175 16.18 28.09 -2.11
N LYS A 176 17.50 28.26 -1.96
CA LYS A 176 18.39 28.59 -3.06
C LYS A 176 19.04 27.30 -3.54
N GLU A 177 18.67 26.84 -4.72
CA GLU A 177 19.39 25.76 -5.42
C GLU A 177 20.41 26.39 -6.37
N VAL A 178 21.54 25.72 -6.57
CA VAL A 178 22.61 26.17 -7.46
C VAL A 178 22.62 25.27 -8.69
N GLY A 179 22.50 25.84 -9.89
CA GLY A 179 22.60 25.08 -11.14
C GLY A 179 21.70 25.59 -12.26
N ILE A 180 21.45 24.72 -13.24
CA ILE A 180 20.77 25.05 -14.51
C ILE A 180 19.32 25.53 -14.30
N LEU A 181 18.71 25.20 -13.16
CA LEU A 181 17.33 25.56 -12.82
C LEU A 181 17.21 26.89 -12.06
N GLU A 182 18.33 27.56 -11.77
CA GLU A 182 18.37 28.75 -10.91
C GLU A 182 17.58 29.93 -11.46
N GLU A 183 17.59 30.15 -12.78
CA GLU A 183 16.83 31.25 -13.41
C GLU A 183 15.31 31.09 -13.23
N GLU A 184 14.76 29.91 -13.52
CA GLU A 184 13.35 29.63 -13.32
C GLU A 184 12.98 29.61 -11.84
N LEU A 185 13.87 29.13 -10.95
CA LEU A 185 13.68 29.18 -9.51
C LEU A 185 13.59 30.62 -8.99
N ILE A 186 14.47 31.51 -9.44
CA ILE A 186 14.39 32.94 -9.11
C ILE A 186 13.06 33.53 -9.59
N GLY A 187 12.63 33.15 -10.80
CA GLY A 187 11.36 33.58 -11.37
C GLY A 187 10.17 33.19 -10.50
N ILE A 188 10.03 31.90 -10.17
CA ILE A 188 8.88 31.41 -9.38
C ILE A 188 8.90 31.91 -7.94
N GLN A 189 10.08 32.11 -7.35
CA GLN A 189 10.25 32.59 -5.97
C GLN A 189 9.80 34.03 -5.76
N ASN A 190 10.01 34.87 -6.79
CA ASN A 190 9.66 36.28 -6.78
C ASN A 190 8.30 36.55 -7.43
N ASP A 191 7.59 35.50 -7.88
CA ASP A 191 6.24 35.63 -8.41
C ASP A 191 5.25 35.94 -7.28
N VAL A 192 4.80 37.19 -7.25
CA VAL A 192 3.86 37.73 -6.26
C VAL A 192 2.45 37.14 -6.41
N GLU A 193 2.09 36.63 -7.58
CA GLU A 193 0.77 36.05 -7.88
C GLU A 193 0.71 34.56 -7.55
N LEU A 194 1.80 33.81 -7.78
CA LEU A 194 1.88 32.37 -7.49
C LEU A 194 2.08 32.07 -6.00
N LYS A 195 2.82 32.92 -5.29
CA LYS A 195 3.08 32.76 -3.85
C LYS A 195 1.82 32.58 -2.98
N PRO A 196 0.73 33.36 -3.13
CA PRO A 196 -0.50 33.11 -2.39
C PRO A 196 -1.24 31.82 -2.82
N LYS A 197 -1.07 31.36 -4.08
CA LYS A 197 -1.72 30.14 -4.60
C LYS A 197 -1.12 28.84 -4.04
N PHE A 198 0.13 28.87 -3.57
CA PHE A 198 0.82 27.69 -3.01
C PHE A 198 0.19 27.15 -1.70
N LYS A 199 -0.70 27.90 -1.04
CA LYS A 199 -1.23 27.57 0.30
C LYS A 199 -2.08 26.30 0.40
N ILE A 200 -2.56 25.75 -0.72
CA ILE A 200 -3.63 24.74 -0.71
C ILE A 200 -3.09 23.31 -0.81
N ASN A 201 -2.06 23.05 -1.63
CA ASN A 201 -1.34 21.79 -1.75
C ASN A 201 -0.19 21.96 -2.76
N TYR A 202 1.02 21.48 -2.46
CA TYR A 202 2.14 21.55 -3.40
C TYR A 202 1.86 20.81 -4.72
N GLN A 203 1.11 19.69 -4.68
CA GLN A 203 0.74 18.94 -5.87
C GLN A 203 -0.17 19.76 -6.79
N GLU A 204 -1.20 20.40 -6.22
CA GLU A 204 -2.13 21.23 -6.98
C GLU A 204 -1.46 22.48 -7.53
N PHE A 205 -0.53 23.06 -6.77
CA PHE A 205 0.29 24.17 -7.22
C PHE A 205 1.03 23.84 -8.53
N TRP A 206 1.77 22.74 -8.54
CA TRP A 206 2.56 22.33 -9.70
C TRP A 206 1.71 21.90 -10.91
N LEU A 207 0.47 21.44 -10.68
CA LEU A 207 -0.44 21.02 -11.75
C LEU A 207 -1.15 22.20 -12.43
N GLN A 208 -0.91 23.44 -12.00
CA GLN A 208 -1.46 24.62 -12.67
C GLN A 208 -0.81 24.82 -14.04
N MET A 209 -1.64 25.04 -15.05
CA MET A 209 -1.18 25.25 -16.43
C MET A 209 -0.22 26.45 -16.53
N GLU A 210 -0.53 27.52 -15.79
CA GLU A 210 0.32 28.72 -15.67
C GLU A 210 1.75 28.35 -15.21
N VAL A 211 1.91 27.45 -14.23
CA VAL A 211 3.22 27.06 -13.71
C VAL A 211 4.00 26.21 -14.72
N SER A 212 3.31 25.28 -15.40
CA SER A 212 3.91 24.43 -16.44
C SER A 212 4.40 25.23 -17.65
N ASP A 213 3.67 26.29 -18.02
CA ASP A 213 3.98 27.09 -19.21
C ASP A 213 5.09 28.12 -18.97
N HIS A 214 5.12 28.74 -17.78
CA HIS A 214 6.12 29.76 -17.45
C HIS A 214 7.44 29.17 -16.90
N TYR A 215 7.39 27.97 -16.30
CA TYR A 215 8.56 27.31 -15.70
C TYR A 215 8.74 25.87 -16.21
N PRO A 216 8.97 25.71 -17.53
CA PRO A 216 9.03 24.39 -18.16
C PRO A 216 10.20 23.53 -17.64
N ALA A 217 11.36 24.09 -17.33
CA ALA A 217 12.50 23.31 -16.84
C ALA A 217 12.23 22.76 -15.43
N LEU A 218 11.63 23.54 -14.53
CA LEU A 218 11.18 23.07 -13.22
C LEU A 218 10.10 22.00 -13.38
N TRP A 219 9.12 22.25 -14.23
CA TRP A 219 8.04 21.31 -14.50
C TRP A 219 8.55 19.96 -15.03
N MET A 220 9.61 19.95 -15.85
CA MET A 220 10.23 18.71 -16.35
C MET A 220 10.75 17.78 -15.25
N VAL A 221 11.18 18.33 -14.11
CA VAL A 221 11.59 17.54 -12.94
C VAL A 221 10.36 17.11 -12.15
N VAL A 222 9.48 18.07 -11.84
CA VAL A 222 8.30 17.85 -11.02
C VAL A 222 7.38 16.79 -11.63
N LYS A 223 7.15 16.83 -12.94
CA LYS A 223 6.28 15.88 -13.64
C LYS A 223 6.75 14.43 -13.52
N LYS A 224 8.07 14.19 -13.47
CA LYS A 224 8.62 12.83 -13.30
C LYS A 224 8.30 12.27 -11.92
N LEU A 225 8.32 13.13 -10.90
CA LEU A 225 8.02 12.75 -9.51
C LEU A 225 6.51 12.62 -9.25
N HIS A 226 5.69 13.46 -9.90
CA HIS A 226 4.25 13.57 -9.67
C HIS A 226 3.40 12.64 -10.53
N LEU A 227 3.74 12.47 -11.81
CA LEU A 227 2.94 11.66 -12.75
C LEU A 227 3.29 10.17 -12.69
N ALA A 228 4.43 9.82 -12.11
CA ALA A 228 4.81 8.42 -11.95
C ALA A 228 3.90 7.74 -10.92
N PHE A 229 3.28 6.63 -11.33
CA PHE A 229 2.46 5.81 -10.45
C PHE A 229 3.34 4.93 -9.59
N PRO A 230 3.36 5.11 -8.26
CA PRO A 230 4.22 4.32 -7.38
C PRO A 230 3.73 2.88 -7.23
N THR A 231 2.47 2.60 -7.57
CA THR A 231 1.88 1.27 -7.47
C THR A 231 1.00 0.95 -8.67
N SER A 232 0.74 -0.35 -8.86
CA SER A 232 -0.24 -0.89 -9.80
C SER A 232 -1.70 -0.62 -9.41
N TYR A 233 -1.97 0.13 -8.32
CA TYR A 233 -3.31 0.30 -7.76
C TYR A 233 -4.34 0.80 -8.78
N LEU A 234 -4.02 1.84 -9.56
CA LEU A 234 -4.97 2.39 -10.54
C LEU A 234 -5.29 1.38 -11.65
N VAL A 235 -4.31 0.56 -12.03
CA VAL A 235 -4.47 -0.52 -13.00
C VAL A 235 -5.35 -1.64 -12.41
N GLU A 236 -5.08 -2.05 -11.16
CA GLU A 236 -5.87 -3.05 -10.44
C GLU A 236 -7.33 -2.60 -10.21
N ARG A 237 -7.54 -1.30 -9.93
CA ARG A 237 -8.88 -0.68 -9.84
C ARG A 237 -9.59 -0.75 -11.19
N GLY A 238 -8.88 -0.46 -12.28
CA GLY A 238 -9.38 -0.60 -13.65
C GLY A 238 -9.86 -2.01 -13.97
N PHE A 239 -9.01 -3.01 -13.72
CA PHE A 239 -9.37 -4.42 -13.91
C PHE A 239 -10.55 -4.85 -13.03
N SER A 240 -10.59 -4.41 -11.77
CA SER A 240 -11.70 -4.70 -10.87
C SER A 240 -13.02 -4.14 -11.40
N ALA A 241 -13.02 -2.92 -11.94
CA ALA A 241 -14.19 -2.33 -12.57
C ALA A 241 -14.64 -3.11 -13.82
N VAL A 242 -13.70 -3.54 -14.66
CA VAL A 242 -13.98 -4.39 -15.83
C VAL A 242 -14.63 -5.72 -15.41
N ILE A 243 -14.08 -6.39 -14.39
CA ILE A 243 -14.65 -7.65 -13.88
C ILE A 243 -16.06 -7.42 -13.33
N GLN A 244 -16.31 -6.31 -12.62
CA GLN A 244 -17.65 -5.99 -12.14
C GLN A 244 -18.65 -5.76 -13.29
N LEU A 245 -18.24 -5.01 -14.33
CA LEU A 245 -19.05 -4.80 -15.53
C LEU A 245 -19.41 -6.13 -16.20
N ILE A 246 -18.42 -7.00 -16.40
CA ILE A 246 -18.61 -8.30 -17.08
C ILE A 246 -19.43 -9.29 -16.22
N SER A 247 -19.23 -9.33 -14.90
CA SER A 247 -19.82 -10.34 -14.01
C SER A 247 -21.26 -10.01 -13.57
N LYS A 248 -21.58 -8.74 -13.31
CA LYS A 248 -22.90 -8.33 -12.80
C LYS A 248 -23.88 -7.96 -13.90
N GLN A 249 -23.39 -7.46 -15.04
CA GLN A 249 -24.25 -7.09 -16.15
C GLN A 249 -24.14 -8.15 -17.26
N ARG A 250 -25.04 -9.15 -17.26
CA ARG A 250 -25.29 -10.04 -18.40
C ARG A 250 -25.91 -9.30 -19.61
N ASN A 251 -25.54 -8.04 -19.82
CA ASN A 251 -25.96 -7.25 -20.95
C ASN A 251 -24.72 -6.90 -21.76
N ARG A 252 -24.87 -6.89 -23.08
CA ARG A 252 -23.85 -6.63 -24.10
C ARG A 252 -23.19 -5.25 -23.94
N LEU A 253 -22.40 -5.06 -22.89
CA LEU A 253 -21.68 -3.82 -22.67
C LEU A 253 -20.38 -3.86 -23.44
N GLN A 254 -20.29 -2.98 -24.43
CA GLN A 254 -19.04 -2.65 -25.08
C GLN A 254 -18.23 -1.79 -24.09
N VAL A 255 -17.45 -2.46 -23.24
CA VAL A 255 -16.63 -1.87 -22.15
C VAL A 255 -15.83 -0.63 -22.59
N CYS A 256 -15.40 -0.60 -23.86
CA CYS A 256 -14.63 0.49 -24.43
C CYS A 256 -15.47 1.54 -25.19
N GLU A 257 -16.67 1.20 -25.67
CA GLU A 257 -17.41 2.06 -26.61
C GLU A 257 -18.41 3.00 -25.91
N CYS A 258 -19.02 2.59 -24.80
CA CYS A 258 -20.02 3.41 -24.08
C CYS A 258 -19.44 4.30 -22.96
N GLY A 259 -18.13 4.24 -22.70
CA GLY A 259 -17.51 5.05 -21.64
C GLY A 259 -17.85 4.62 -20.20
N ASP A 260 -18.48 3.46 -20.00
CA ASP A 260 -18.88 2.95 -18.67
C ASP A 260 -17.68 2.79 -17.73
N LEU A 261 -16.55 2.30 -18.26
CA LEU A 261 -15.32 2.18 -17.50
C LEU A 261 -14.81 3.55 -17.04
N ARG A 262 -14.90 4.57 -17.89
CA ARG A 262 -14.50 5.95 -17.54
C ARG A 262 -15.40 6.51 -16.43
N LEU A 263 -16.71 6.27 -16.51
CA LEU A 263 -17.66 6.69 -15.47
C LEU A 263 -17.40 6.01 -14.12
N LEU A 264 -17.05 4.72 -14.11
CA LEU A 264 -16.74 4.00 -12.87
C LEU A 264 -15.40 4.39 -12.23
N LEU A 265 -14.42 4.78 -13.05
CA LEU A 265 -13.06 5.08 -12.58
C LEU A 265 -12.84 6.55 -12.25
N SER A 266 -13.64 7.45 -12.80
CA SER A 266 -13.51 8.90 -12.57
C SER A 266 -14.48 9.40 -11.50
N ASP A 267 -14.10 10.49 -10.83
CA ASP A 267 -15.00 11.22 -9.92
C ASP A 267 -15.88 12.23 -10.68
N ILE A 268 -15.92 12.14 -12.01
CA ILE A 268 -16.72 13.01 -12.88
C ILE A 268 -18.18 12.67 -12.65
N LYS A 269 -18.93 13.62 -12.09
CA LYS A 269 -20.38 13.48 -11.94
C LYS A 269 -21.06 13.78 -13.28
N PRO A 270 -21.83 12.84 -13.86
CA PRO A 270 -22.60 13.14 -15.05
C PRO A 270 -23.66 14.19 -14.74
N ASP A 271 -23.84 15.15 -15.64
CA ASP A 271 -24.92 16.12 -15.56
C ASP A 271 -26.24 15.45 -15.96
N VAL A 272 -26.86 14.79 -14.97
CA VAL A 272 -28.11 14.05 -15.15
C VAL A 272 -29.23 14.96 -15.62
N GLY A 273 -29.28 16.22 -15.16
CA GLY A 273 -30.29 17.17 -15.57
C GLY A 273 -30.24 17.45 -17.07
N LYS A 274 -29.04 17.69 -17.59
CA LYS A 274 -28.82 17.86 -19.04
C LYS A 274 -29.16 16.59 -19.82
N LEU A 275 -28.77 15.42 -19.32
CA LEU A 275 -29.06 14.14 -19.99
C LEU A 275 -30.57 13.85 -20.07
N VAL A 276 -31.32 14.09 -18.99
CA VAL A 276 -32.77 13.91 -18.96
C VAL A 276 -33.47 14.90 -19.88
N SER A 277 -33.02 16.16 -19.93
CA SER A 277 -33.62 17.18 -20.81
C SER A 277 -33.48 16.87 -22.31
N GLY A 278 -32.42 16.14 -22.69
CA GLY A 278 -32.21 15.69 -24.07
C GLY A 278 -32.85 14.34 -24.39
N HIS A 279 -33.46 13.65 -23.42
CA HIS A 279 -34.05 12.34 -23.62
C HIS A 279 -35.53 12.46 -24.03
N GLN A 280 -35.86 12.03 -25.25
CA GLN A 280 -37.23 12.02 -25.71
C GLN A 280 -37.96 10.83 -25.06
N ALA A 281 -38.85 11.10 -24.11
CA ALA A 281 -39.66 10.06 -23.50
C ALA A 281 -40.55 9.43 -24.58
N HIS A 282 -40.42 8.12 -24.81
CA HIS A 282 -41.37 7.35 -25.59
C HIS A 282 -42.46 6.85 -24.65
N PRO A 283 -43.64 7.49 -24.62
CA PRO A 283 -44.76 6.93 -23.87
C PRO A 283 -45.15 5.60 -24.50
N SER A 284 -45.29 4.56 -23.67
CA SER A 284 -45.90 3.31 -24.06
C SER A 284 -47.37 3.55 -24.42
N HIS A 285 -47.79 3.04 -25.59
CA HIS A 285 -49.16 3.08 -26.09
C HIS A 285 -50.13 2.25 -25.25
#